data_AF-A0A699L4V5-F1
#
_entry.id   AF-A0A699L4V5-F1
#
_cell.length_a   1.000
_cell.length_b   1.000
_cell.length_c   1.000
_cell.angle_alpha   90.00
_cell.angle_beta   90.00
_cell.angle_gamma   90.00
#
_symmetry.space_group_name_H-M   'P 1'
#
loop_
_entity.id
_entity.type
_entity.pdbx_description
1 polymer ?
#
loop_
_entity_poly.entity_id
_entity_poly.type
_entity_poly.pdbx_seq_one_letter_code
_entity_poly.pdbx_strand_id
1 'polypeptide(L)'
;MPPQNATQDTIVCYAPLMITTHGIWQGDDPLNYSLPLFLLQLILVVVTTRVLVFLLKPLRQPRVISEILGGVILGPSVMGRSKTFANAVFPLRSVMVLETMANIGLLYFLFLVGVEMDIAVIRRTGRKA
;
A
#
# COMPACT_ATOMS: atom_id res chain seq x y z
N MET A 1 -27.48 29.27 10.27
CA MET A 1 -27.43 27.82 9.98
C MET A 1 -28.82 27.37 9.53
N PRO A 2 -29.00 26.43 8.57
CA PRO A 2 -28.00 25.62 7.82
C PRO A 2 -28.29 25.57 6.28
N PRO A 3 -27.57 24.78 5.45
CA PRO A 3 -26.19 24.28 5.54
C PRO A 3 -25.29 24.69 4.35
N GLN A 4 -23.98 24.57 4.57
CA GLN A 4 -22.94 24.53 3.55
C GLN A 4 -23.10 23.24 2.74
N ASN A 5 -23.54 23.31 1.50
CA ASN A 5 -23.51 22.15 0.61
C ASN A 5 -22.21 22.14 -0.19
N ALA A 6 -21.12 21.88 0.53
CA ALA A 6 -19.81 21.63 -0.03
C ALA A 6 -19.64 20.13 -0.28
N THR A 7 -20.46 19.55 -1.15
CA THR A 7 -20.01 18.37 -1.89
C THR A 7 -19.09 18.88 -2.99
N GLN A 8 -17.82 19.14 -2.62
CA GLN A 8 -16.74 19.12 -3.58
C GLN A 8 -16.58 17.69 -4.08
N ASP A 9 -17.52 17.25 -4.90
CA ASP A 9 -17.33 16.10 -5.76
C ASP A 9 -16.32 16.55 -6.80
N THR A 10 -15.03 16.44 -6.45
CA THR A 10 -13.94 16.60 -7.39
C THR A 10 -14.06 15.46 -8.39
N ILE A 11 -14.78 15.72 -9.49
CA ILE A 11 -14.85 14.83 -10.63
C ILE A 11 -13.47 14.86 -11.27
N VAL A 12 -12.61 13.92 -10.87
CA VAL A 12 -11.29 13.73 -11.45
C VAL A 12 -11.46 12.98 -12.77
N CYS A 13 -11.58 13.72 -13.86
CA CYS A 13 -11.55 13.16 -15.21
C CYS A 13 -10.17 12.54 -15.46
N TYR A 14 -10.10 11.22 -15.61
CA TYR A 14 -8.85 10.51 -15.86
C TYR A 14 -8.91 9.81 -17.23
N ALA A 15 -7.94 10.07 -18.11
CA ALA A 15 -7.77 9.32 -19.35
C ALA A 15 -7.31 7.87 -19.04
N PRO A 16 -8.12 6.83 -19.31
CA PRO A 16 -7.84 5.47 -18.86
C PRO A 16 -6.79 4.71 -19.69
N LEU A 17 -6.12 5.33 -20.67
CA LEU A 17 -5.31 4.62 -21.65
C LEU A 17 -3.96 5.30 -21.90
N MET A 18 -3.02 5.11 -20.98
CA MET A 18 -1.58 5.17 -21.28
C MET A 18 -0.95 3.90 -20.69
N ILE A 19 -1.01 2.82 -21.48
CA ILE A 19 -0.53 1.48 -21.11
C ILE A 19 0.87 1.20 -21.68
N THR A 20 1.32 2.00 -22.66
CA THR A 20 2.59 1.81 -23.37
C THR A 20 3.37 3.12 -23.43
N THR A 21 4.59 3.11 -22.91
CA THR A 21 5.59 4.17 -23.06
C THR A 21 6.08 4.21 -24.50
N HIS A 22 6.15 5.39 -25.11
CA HIS A 22 6.89 5.59 -26.37
C HIS A 22 8.40 5.66 -26.09
N GLY A 23 8.96 4.69 -25.35
CA GLY A 23 10.40 4.57 -25.09
C GLY A 23 11.05 5.69 -24.26
N ILE A 24 12.04 5.32 -23.45
CA ILE A 24 12.85 6.25 -22.64
C ILE A 24 13.65 7.27 -23.47
N TRP A 25 13.79 7.03 -24.78
CA TRP A 25 14.56 7.84 -25.72
C TRP A 25 13.78 9.03 -26.30
N GLN A 26 12.46 9.09 -26.08
CA GLN A 26 11.58 10.15 -26.61
C GLN A 26 11.40 11.33 -25.64
N GLY A 27 11.98 11.27 -24.44
CA GLY A 27 11.84 12.33 -23.42
C GLY A 27 10.54 12.27 -22.61
N ASP A 28 9.79 11.17 -22.68
CA ASP A 28 8.62 10.95 -21.84
C ASP A 28 9.03 10.55 -20.41
N ASP A 29 8.57 11.30 -19.41
CA ASP A 29 8.75 10.96 -17.99
C ASP A 29 7.98 9.67 -17.65
N PRO A 30 8.65 8.55 -17.34
CA PRO A 30 8.01 7.25 -17.08
C PRO A 30 7.16 7.25 -15.80
N LEU A 31 7.23 8.30 -14.99
CA LEU A 31 6.39 8.51 -13.81
C LEU A 31 4.93 8.86 -14.17
N ASN A 32 4.62 9.23 -15.42
CA ASN A 32 3.24 9.46 -15.85
C ASN A 32 2.44 8.18 -16.09
N TYR A 33 3.10 7.01 -16.10
CA TYR A 33 2.46 5.73 -16.38
C TYR A 33 2.09 4.98 -15.09
N SER A 34 0.86 4.48 -15.02
CA SER A 34 0.30 3.86 -13.80
C SER A 34 1.05 2.60 -13.33
N LEU A 35 1.54 1.79 -14.28
CA LEU A 35 2.22 0.51 -13.99
C LEU A 35 3.64 0.68 -13.42
N PRO A 36 4.57 1.41 -14.06
CA PRO A 36 5.89 1.63 -13.49
C PRO A 36 5.84 2.40 -12.18
N LEU A 37 4.89 3.32 -12.01
CA LEU A 37 4.69 4.02 -10.74
C LEU A 37 4.21 3.07 -9.63
N PHE A 38 3.28 2.16 -9.92
CA PHE A 38 2.86 1.12 -8.98
C PHE A 38 4.01 0.18 -8.61
N LEU A 39 4.81 -0.25 -9.58
CA LEU A 39 5.96 -1.12 -9.34
C LEU A 39 7.02 -0.43 -8.48
N LEU A 40 7.31 0.84 -8.76
CA LEU A 40 8.23 1.66 -7.96
C LEU A 40 7.71 1.80 -6.53
N GLN A 41 6.42 2.05 -6.36
CA GLN A 41 5.77 2.15 -5.05
C GLN A 41 5.89 0.84 -4.26
N LEU A 42 5.69 -0.31 -4.92
CA LEU A 42 5.86 -1.63 -4.31
C LEU A 42 7.32 -1.90 -3.91
N ILE A 43 8.28 -1.60 -4.78
CA ILE A 43 9.72 -1.73 -4.49
C ILE A 43 10.09 -0.85 -3.29
N LEU A 44 9.64 0.40 -3.27
CA LEU A 44 9.90 1.35 -2.20
C LEU A 44 9.35 0.85 -0.86
N VAL A 45 8.13 0.30 -0.86
CA VAL A 45 7.51 -0.33 0.32
C VAL A 45 8.33 -1.52 0.81
N VAL A 46 8.71 -2.44 -0.09
CA VAL A 46 9.48 -3.64 0.26
C VAL A 46 10.88 -3.27 0.78
N VAL A 47 11.57 -2.35 0.13
CA VAL A 47 12.92 -1.91 0.56
C VAL A 47 12.85 -1.27 1.93
N THR A 48 11.91 -0.35 2.14
CA THR A 48 11.78 0.36 3.42
C THR A 48 11.43 -0.58 4.56
N THR A 49 10.45 -1.47 4.35
CA THR A 49 10.11 -2.49 5.36
C THR A 49 11.28 -3.43 5.64
N ARG A 50 12.06 -3.84 4.64
CA ARG A 50 13.27 -4.66 4.84
C ARG A 50 14.35 -3.93 5.62
N VAL A 51 14.60 -2.66 5.32
CA VAL A 51 15.55 -1.82 6.06
C VAL A 51 15.11 -1.68 7.51
N LEU A 52 13.84 -1.41 7.77
CA LEU A 52 13.30 -1.35 9.14
C LEU A 52 13.43 -2.69 9.87
N VAL A 53 13.05 -3.79 9.22
CA VAL A 53 13.20 -5.13 9.82
C VAL A 53 14.66 -5.41 10.17
N PHE A 54 15.60 -5.05 9.29
CA PHE A 54 17.03 -5.21 9.56
C PHE A 54 17.49 -4.36 10.76
N LEU A 55 17.03 -3.11 10.83
CA LEU A 55 17.39 -2.16 11.87
C LEU A 55 16.75 -2.48 13.24
N LEU A 56 15.56 -3.08 13.23
CA LEU A 56 14.82 -3.51 14.44
C LEU A 56 15.11 -4.96 14.83
N LYS A 57 15.76 -5.77 13.97
CA LYS A 57 16.25 -7.11 14.29
C LYS A 57 17.07 -7.18 15.60
N PRO A 58 17.99 -6.23 15.91
CA PRO A 58 18.70 -6.23 17.19
C PRO A 58 17.79 -6.01 18.41
N LEU A 59 16.58 -5.45 18.24
CA LEU A 59 15.64 -5.14 19.31
C LEU A 59 14.69 -6.30 19.66
N ARG A 60 14.86 -7.50 19.08
CA ARG A 60 14.00 -8.68 19.29
C ARG A 60 12.50 -8.44 19.02
N GLN A 61 12.14 -7.44 18.20
CA GLN A 61 10.74 -7.20 17.88
C GLN A 61 10.21 -8.22 16.84
N PRO A 62 8.96 -8.70 17.01
CA PRO A 62 8.32 -9.55 16.01
C PRO A 62 8.17 -8.79 14.69
N ARG A 63 8.42 -9.51 13.58
CA ARG A 63 8.48 -8.97 12.21
C ARG A 63 7.25 -8.12 11.83
N VAL A 64 6.07 -8.50 12.32
CA VAL A 64 4.80 -7.80 12.08
C VAL A 64 4.86 -6.33 12.52
N ILE A 65 5.51 -6.02 13.64
CA ILE A 65 5.60 -4.64 14.16
C ILE A 65 6.45 -3.76 13.24
N SER A 66 7.53 -4.31 12.67
CA SER A 66 8.39 -3.59 11.72
C SER A 66 7.68 -3.31 10.40
N GLU A 67 6.80 -4.21 9.94
CA GLU A 67 5.97 -4.00 8.75
C GLU A 67 4.93 -2.89 8.98
N ILE A 68 4.27 -2.87 10.14
CA ILE A 68 3.33 -1.78 10.51
C ILE A 68 4.06 -0.44 10.60
N LEU A 69 5.21 -0.38 11.29
CA LEU A 69 6.04 0.82 11.38
C LEU A 69 6.50 1.30 10.00
N GLY A 70 6.90 0.37 9.12
CA GLY A 70 7.26 0.69 7.75
C GLY A 70 6.10 1.34 7.00
N GLY A 71 4.89 0.78 7.13
CA GLY A 71 3.68 1.37 6.58
C GLY A 71 3.35 2.76 7.13
N VAL A 72 3.54 3.00 8.44
CA VAL A 72 3.30 4.31 9.06
C VAL A 72 4.31 5.37 8.58
N ILE A 73 5.58 4.99 8.43
CA ILE A 73 6.64 5.89 7.93
C ILE A 73 6.44 6.21 6.45
N LEU A 74 6.09 5.20 5.65
CA LEU A 74 5.80 5.34 4.22
C LEU A 74 4.46 6.02 3.96
N GLY A 75 3.54 5.91 4.91
CA GLY A 75 2.24 6.53 4.85
C GLY A 75 2.33 8.06 4.85
N PRO A 76 1.21 8.73 4.55
CA PRO A 76 1.13 10.19 4.52
C PRO A 76 1.53 10.84 5.87
N SER A 77 1.55 10.07 6.97
CA SER A 77 1.88 10.52 8.31
C SER A 77 3.33 11.02 8.49
N VAL A 78 4.31 10.41 7.81
CA VAL A 78 5.72 10.83 7.91
C VAL A 78 6.24 11.33 6.57
N MET A 79 6.10 10.54 5.50
CA MET A 79 6.58 10.93 4.17
C MET A 79 5.63 11.91 3.44
N GLY A 80 4.36 11.99 3.85
CA GLY A 80 3.39 12.96 3.33
C GLY A 80 3.57 14.40 3.81
N ARG A 81 4.49 14.67 4.75
CA ARG A 81 4.86 16.06 5.11
C ARG A 81 5.57 16.80 3.99
N SER A 82 6.26 16.08 3.09
CA SER A 82 6.81 16.65 1.86
C SER A 82 5.76 16.58 0.75
N LYS A 83 5.09 17.70 0.47
CA LYS A 83 4.11 17.81 -0.63
C LYS A 83 4.68 17.38 -1.99
N THR A 84 5.99 17.53 -2.18
CA THR A 84 6.69 17.12 -3.42
C THR A 84 6.81 15.61 -3.52
N PHE A 85 7.10 14.92 -2.41
CA PHE A 85 7.25 13.46 -2.40
C PHE A 85 5.89 12.75 -2.42
N ALA A 86 4.89 13.31 -1.76
CA ALA A 86 3.52 12.79 -1.77
C ALA A 86 2.91 12.82 -3.18
N ASN A 87 3.04 13.92 -3.91
CA ASN A 87 2.51 14.05 -5.26
C ASN A 87 3.29 13.21 -6.30
N ALA A 88 4.61 13.04 -6.11
CA ALA A 88 5.44 12.26 -7.03
C ALA A 88 5.33 10.74 -6.83
N VAL A 89 5.15 10.27 -5.58
CA VAL A 89 5.15 8.83 -5.24
C VAL A 89 3.74 8.28 -5.01
N PHE A 90 2.78 9.11 -4.59
CA PHE A 90 1.41 8.70 -4.29
C PHE A 90 0.36 9.59 -4.99
N PRO A 91 0.32 9.64 -6.34
CA PRO A 91 -0.80 10.26 -7.05
C PRO A 91 -2.11 9.53 -6.72
N LEU A 92 -3.25 10.25 -6.63
CA LEU A 92 -4.55 9.68 -6.24
C LEU A 92 -4.95 8.43 -7.06
N ARG A 93 -4.50 8.34 -8.32
CA ARG A 93 -4.74 7.17 -9.18
C ARG A 93 -4.09 5.90 -8.65
N SER A 94 -2.81 5.96 -8.26
CA SER A 94 -2.09 4.77 -7.80
C SER A 94 -2.57 4.33 -6.42
N VAL A 95 -3.00 5.29 -5.58
CA VAL A 95 -3.57 5.00 -4.26
C VAL A 95 -4.84 4.15 -4.38
N MET A 96 -5.75 4.49 -5.31
CA MET A 96 -6.96 3.70 -5.53
C MET A 96 -6.66 2.27 -6.03
N VAL A 97 -5.70 2.11 -6.94
CA VAL A 97 -5.25 0.79 -7.41
C VAL A 97 -4.56 0.01 -6.29
N LEU A 98 -3.74 0.67 -5.47
CA LEU A 98 -3.06 0.04 -4.34
C LEU A 98 -4.05 -0.42 -3.27
N GLU A 99 -5.08 0.37 -2.98
CA GLU A 99 -6.13 0.02 -2.02
C GLU A 99 -6.93 -1.20 -2.47
N THR A 100 -7.36 -1.23 -3.73
CA THR A 100 -8.05 -2.41 -4.29
C THR A 100 -7.18 -3.67 -4.25
N MET A 101 -5.90 -3.56 -4.63
CA MET A 101 -4.95 -4.68 -4.55
C MET A 101 -4.67 -5.10 -3.11
N ALA A 102 -4.58 -4.16 -2.17
CA ALA A 102 -4.39 -4.44 -0.75
C ALA A 102 -5.57 -5.21 -0.16
N ASN A 103 -6.81 -4.83 -0.49
CA ASN A 103 -8.01 -5.53 -0.06
C ASN A 103 -8.07 -6.95 -0.60
N ILE A 104 -7.72 -7.14 -1.87
CA ILE A 104 -7.61 -8.46 -2.50
C ILE A 104 -6.53 -9.30 -1.80
N GLY A 105 -5.35 -8.72 -1.57
CA GLY A 105 -4.24 -9.39 -0.89
C GLY A 105 -4.58 -9.78 0.55
N LEU A 106 -5.27 -8.91 1.29
CA LEU A 106 -5.77 -9.20 2.63
C LEU A 106 -6.79 -10.34 2.63
N LEU A 107 -7.72 -10.34 1.68
CA LEU A 107 -8.70 -11.42 1.54
C LEU A 107 -8.02 -12.76 1.26
N TYR A 108 -7.05 -12.78 0.33
CA TYR A 108 -6.26 -13.98 0.05
C TYR A 108 -5.42 -14.42 1.25
N PHE A 109 -4.84 -13.48 1.99
CA PHE A 109 -4.09 -13.79 3.20
C PHE A 109 -4.98 -14.44 4.26
N LEU A 110 -6.14 -13.85 4.55
CA LEU A 110 -7.12 -14.41 5.48
C LEU A 110 -7.63 -15.78 5.02
N PHE A 111 -7.83 -15.95 3.72
CA PHE A 111 -8.21 -17.24 3.13
C PHE A 111 -7.13 -18.30 3.34
N LEU A 112 -5.86 -18.00 3.05
CA LEU A 112 -4.73 -18.92 3.27
C LEU A 112 -4.57 -19.28 4.74
N VAL A 113 -4.64 -18.29 5.63
CA VAL A 113 -4.62 -18.52 7.09
C VAL A 113 -5.78 -19.43 7.49
N GLY A 114 -6.98 -19.22 6.96
CA GLY A 114 -8.15 -20.08 7.22
C GLY A 114 -7.98 -21.52 6.72
N VAL A 115 -7.30 -21.73 5.59
CA VAL A 115 -6.99 -23.06 5.04
C VAL A 115 -5.87 -23.77 5.82
N GLU A 116 -4.86 -23.03 6.28
CA GLU A 116 -3.76 -23.55 7.10
C GLU A 116 -4.21 -23.84 8.55
N MET A 117 -5.29 -23.22 9.01
CA MET A 117 -5.80 -23.37 10.38
C MET A 117 -6.42 -24.76 10.60
N ASP A 118 -5.72 -25.59 11.39
CA ASP A 118 -6.22 -26.90 11.81
C ASP A 118 -7.40 -26.74 12.80
N ILE A 119 -8.62 -27.01 12.32
CA ILE A 119 -9.87 -26.99 13.08
C ILE A 119 -9.81 -27.92 14.31
N ALA A 120 -8.99 -28.98 14.28
CA ALA A 120 -8.82 -29.88 15.42
C ALA A 120 -8.13 -29.21 16.62
N VAL A 121 -7.23 -28.25 16.38
CA VAL A 121 -6.56 -27.47 17.44
C VAL A 121 -7.55 -26.52 18.10
N ILE A 122 -8.41 -25.86 17.33
CA ILE A 122 -9.51 -25.02 17.85
C ILE A 122 -10.46 -25.85 18.72
N ARG A 123 -10.85 -27.04 18.22
CA ARG A 123 -11.80 -27.93 18.91
C ARG A 123 -11.24 -28.47 20.24
N ARG A 124 -9.92 -28.65 20.38
CA ARG A 124 -9.30 -29.07 21.65
C ARG A 124 -9.21 -27.93 22.66
N THR A 125 -8.95 -26.71 22.22
CA THR A 125 -8.87 -25.53 23.11
C THR A 125 -10.23 -25.17 23.69
N GLY A 126 -11.31 -25.24 22.90
CA GLY A 126 -12.68 -24.99 23.37
C GLY A 126 -13.24 -26.04 24.34
N ARG A 127 -12.57 -27.19 24.51
CA ARG A 127 -12.98 -28.25 25.45
C ARG A 127 -12.22 -28.19 26.79
N LYS A 128 -11.27 -27.27 26.92
CA LYS A 128 -10.49 -26.99 28.15
C LYS A 128 -10.67 -25.56 28.68
N ALA A 129 -11.58 -24.78 28.11
CA ALA A 129 -12.01 -23.47 28.60
C ALA A 129 -13.39 -23.59 29.26
#